data_AF-A0A7Y3G2W2-F1
#
_entry.id   AF-A0A7Y3G2W2-F1
#
_cell.length_a   1.000
_cell.length_b   1.000
_cell.length_c   1.000
_cell.angle_alpha   90.00
_cell.angle_beta   90.00
_cell.angle_gamma   90.00
#
_symmetry.space_group_name_H-M   'P 1'
#
loop_
_entity.id
_entity.type
_entity.pdbx_description
1 polymer ?
#
loop_
_entity_poly.entity_id
_entity_poly.type
_entity_poly.pdbx_seq_one_letter_code
_entity_poly.pdbx_strand_id
1 'polypeptide(L)'
;AIEIEYNVLTPVTDPMTAIGDASESAVWELEGNVLSVSEYTRGDFDSAFESSPHKLHEVFQTQRIEHAFLEPESTLAVPKEDGTLHVYSGGQGVWDDRNQIAAVLGIPQDQVTVELVSNGGAFGGKEDMSNQAQTALAAWLLKKPVRCTFTREQSFYVHAKRHPIRIESWAACDADGKLTALKARMVGDSGPYASVGMKVLERAAGHASGPYVVPNIDVHAVAARTNNAVGGAFRGFGANQAQFAMEGIIDRLADMVGINSLEMRSLNVIEPGVVWGPGQIMDEGSAGARLCLETIKPFFDQATADGKAVGLGLGLKNSGLGNGFLEIAKAVVRFNDDDTVEVRHCWTEMGQGVHTVVLQVAAEELDISPERISVIVDTTRELGAGQTTGSRGTLMGAGSVQAACQAANADGRKVGVDYEGEYRVDWTNKLGDDVENPILHSTFGYAAQMVIADKTTGDIEKLVAVHDVGRAVNPALCAGQVEGAAHMGLGYALTEDFPYDEEGRPTNMTLRSLGILRPKDMPEIETILVEAPQPRAPYGIKGVGEIGLVPTAGAVARALHQSDGVYRTRLPMNKHHPTAAANGG
;
A
#
# COMPACT_ATOMS: atom_id res chain seq x y z
N ALA A 1 22.84 -25.83 25.27
CA ALA A 1 21.55 -25.47 24.66
C ALA A 1 20.91 -24.39 25.53
N ILE A 2 20.03 -23.56 24.98
CA ILE A 2 19.21 -22.65 25.80
C ILE A 2 17.96 -23.45 26.21
N GLU A 3 17.65 -23.47 27.50
CA GLU A 3 16.44 -24.11 28.04
C GLU A 3 15.45 -23.01 28.43
N ILE A 4 14.21 -23.13 27.97
CA ILE A 4 13.15 -22.15 28.22
C ILE A 4 11.91 -22.94 28.66
N GLU A 5 11.32 -22.53 29.78
CA GLU A 5 10.08 -23.08 30.32
C GLU A 5 8.93 -22.10 30.04
N TYR A 6 7.80 -22.60 29.52
CA TYR A 6 6.63 -21.80 29.16
C TYR A 6 5.39 -22.26 29.92
N ASN A 7 4.52 -21.31 30.29
CA ASN A 7 3.14 -21.60 30.63
C ASN A 7 2.28 -21.38 29.37
N VAL A 8 1.82 -22.47 28.75
CA VAL A 8 1.12 -22.42 27.46
C VAL A 8 -0.34 -22.01 27.64
N LEU A 9 -0.78 -20.97 26.92
CA LEU A 9 -2.17 -20.49 26.89
C LEU A 9 -2.86 -20.89 25.57
N THR A 10 -4.19 -20.89 25.58
CA THR A 10 -5.01 -21.11 24.38
C THR A 10 -4.95 -19.88 23.47
N PRO A 11 -4.62 -20.01 22.17
CA PRO A 11 -4.57 -18.87 21.27
C PRO A 11 -5.97 -18.44 20.81
N VAL A 12 -6.19 -17.13 20.70
CA VAL A 12 -7.35 -16.50 20.07
C VAL A 12 -6.98 -16.17 18.62
N THR A 13 -7.49 -16.95 17.67
CA THR A 13 -7.10 -16.87 16.24
C THR A 13 -8.20 -16.33 15.33
N ASP A 14 -9.46 -16.30 15.78
CA ASP A 14 -10.56 -15.69 15.03
C ASP A 14 -10.80 -14.24 15.47
N PRO A 15 -10.61 -13.25 14.58
CA PRO A 15 -10.81 -11.83 14.93
C PRO A 15 -12.25 -11.50 15.31
N MET A 16 -13.27 -12.22 14.80
CA MET A 16 -14.66 -11.97 15.15
C MET A 16 -14.96 -12.39 16.59
N THR A 17 -14.49 -13.58 16.98
CA THR A 17 -14.54 -14.04 18.37
C THR A 17 -13.74 -13.10 19.28
N ALA A 18 -12.53 -12.70 18.87
CA ALA A 18 -11.68 -11.82 19.66
C ALA A 18 -12.38 -10.51 20.06
N ILE A 19 -13.04 -9.83 19.12
CA ILE A 19 -13.72 -8.56 19.41
C ILE A 19 -15.11 -8.75 20.06
N GLY A 20 -15.70 -9.94 19.93
CA GLY A 20 -17.03 -10.25 20.48
C GLY A 20 -16.99 -10.73 21.93
N ASP A 21 -15.91 -11.39 22.34
CA ASP A 21 -15.69 -11.87 23.70
C ASP A 21 -14.58 -11.08 24.40
N ALA A 22 -14.97 -10.22 25.33
CA ALA A 22 -14.04 -9.40 26.11
C ALA A 22 -13.56 -10.08 27.41
N SER A 23 -13.93 -11.34 27.65
CA SER A 23 -13.56 -12.05 28.89
C SER A 23 -12.09 -12.44 28.95
N GLU A 24 -11.43 -12.62 27.80
CA GLU A 24 -10.00 -12.91 27.70
C GLU A 24 -9.30 -11.98 26.69
N SER A 25 -8.19 -11.38 27.12
CA SER A 25 -7.29 -10.65 26.23
C SER A 25 -6.43 -11.62 25.44
N ALA A 26 -6.43 -11.50 24.11
CA ALA A 26 -5.59 -12.28 23.21
C ALA A 26 -4.09 -11.98 23.41
N VAL A 27 -3.75 -10.74 23.81
CA VAL A 27 -2.37 -10.29 24.00
C VAL A 27 -2.13 -9.98 25.47
N TRP A 28 -1.12 -10.63 26.03
CA TRP A 28 -0.72 -10.47 27.42
C TRP A 28 -0.39 -9.00 27.75
N GLU A 29 -0.80 -8.55 28.95
CA GLU A 29 -0.71 -7.16 29.45
C GLU A 29 -1.53 -6.10 28.71
N LEU A 30 -2.22 -6.44 27.61
CA LEU A 30 -3.13 -5.51 26.93
C LEU A 30 -4.58 -5.77 27.36
N GLU A 31 -5.34 -4.70 27.60
CA GLU A 31 -6.77 -4.78 27.89
C GLU A 31 -7.56 -4.81 26.58
N GLY A 32 -8.31 -5.89 26.36
CA GLY A 32 -9.22 -6.05 25.24
C GLY A 32 -8.55 -6.31 23.88
N ASN A 33 -9.37 -6.76 22.94
CA ASN A 33 -8.93 -7.25 21.64
C ASN A 33 -9.18 -6.27 20.49
N VAL A 34 -9.68 -5.07 20.79
CA VAL A 34 -9.79 -3.98 19.80
C VAL A 34 -8.51 -3.14 19.84
N LEU A 35 -7.73 -3.21 18.77
CA LEU A 35 -6.54 -2.38 18.59
C LEU A 35 -6.92 -0.93 18.26
N SER A 36 -7.88 -0.74 17.36
CA SER A 36 -8.41 0.57 16.99
C SER A 36 -9.76 0.45 16.30
N VAL A 37 -10.53 1.54 16.36
CA VAL A 37 -11.74 1.74 15.55
C VAL A 37 -11.51 2.94 14.63
N SER A 38 -11.96 2.84 13.38
CA SER A 38 -12.00 3.95 12.42
C SER A 38 -13.39 4.03 11.82
N GLU A 39 -14.05 5.17 12.00
CA GLU A 39 -15.43 5.37 11.60
C GLU A 39 -15.68 6.78 11.06
N TYR A 40 -16.65 6.89 10.16
CA TYR A 40 -17.20 8.17 9.73
C TYR A 40 -18.59 7.97 9.11
N THR A 41 -19.39 9.03 9.15
CA THR A 41 -20.70 9.07 8.51
C THR A 41 -20.86 10.36 7.72
N ARG A 42 -21.67 10.32 6.66
CA ARG A 42 -22.05 11.48 5.86
C ARG A 42 -23.44 11.26 5.29
N GLY A 43 -24.32 12.25 5.38
CA GLY A 43 -25.70 12.11 4.94
C GLY A 43 -26.53 11.13 5.80
N ASP A 44 -27.64 10.65 5.25
CA ASP A 44 -28.55 9.71 5.92
C ASP A 44 -28.59 8.40 5.11
N PHE A 45 -27.78 7.43 5.54
CA PHE A 45 -27.71 6.13 4.87
C PHE A 45 -29.06 5.41 4.90
N ASP A 46 -29.74 5.38 6.05
CA ASP A 46 -30.92 4.52 6.21
C ASP A 46 -32.08 5.02 5.32
N SER A 47 -32.30 6.34 5.26
CA SER A 47 -33.30 6.94 4.36
C SER A 47 -32.96 6.75 2.88
N ALA A 48 -31.70 6.98 2.49
CA ALA A 48 -31.25 6.85 1.12
C ALA A 48 -31.30 5.40 0.62
N PHE A 49 -30.86 4.45 1.46
CA PHE A 49 -30.93 3.03 1.14
C PHE A 49 -32.38 2.61 0.97
N GLU A 50 -33.26 2.94 1.92
CA GLU A 50 -34.67 2.50 1.87
C GLU A 50 -35.40 3.03 0.62
N SER A 51 -35.17 4.30 0.26
CA SER A 51 -35.81 4.93 -0.90
C SER A 51 -35.24 4.52 -2.27
N SER A 52 -34.08 3.86 -2.31
CA SER A 52 -33.44 3.48 -3.56
C SER A 52 -34.07 2.24 -4.21
N PRO A 53 -34.26 2.22 -5.54
CA PRO A 53 -34.86 1.08 -6.25
C PRO A 53 -33.92 -0.13 -6.34
N HIS A 54 -32.62 0.07 -6.48
CA HIS A 54 -31.63 -0.99 -6.55
C HIS A 54 -30.77 -0.99 -5.29
N LYS A 55 -30.76 -2.12 -4.58
CA LYS A 55 -30.10 -2.30 -3.28
C LYS A 55 -29.45 -3.68 -3.23
N LEU A 56 -28.33 -3.79 -2.56
CA LEU A 56 -27.71 -5.09 -2.25
C LEU A 56 -27.05 -5.08 -0.87
N HIS A 57 -26.88 -6.28 -0.33
CA HIS A 57 -26.10 -6.59 0.87
C HIS A 57 -25.18 -7.77 0.55
N GLU A 58 -23.89 -7.60 0.82
CA GLU A 58 -22.86 -8.60 0.52
C GLU A 58 -21.82 -8.66 1.64
N VAL A 59 -21.20 -9.83 1.81
CA VAL A 59 -20.06 -10.03 2.72
C VAL A 59 -18.86 -10.46 1.90
N PHE A 60 -17.83 -9.61 1.88
CA PHE A 60 -16.55 -9.86 1.26
C PHE A 60 -15.51 -10.35 2.27
N GLN A 61 -14.62 -11.24 1.83
CA GLN A 61 -13.50 -11.75 2.63
C GLN A 61 -12.21 -11.74 1.81
N THR A 62 -11.18 -11.12 2.35
CA THR A 62 -9.82 -11.20 1.81
C THR A 62 -8.94 -12.09 2.68
N GLN A 63 -7.97 -12.74 2.06
CA GLN A 63 -7.02 -13.65 2.70
C GLN A 63 -5.79 -12.92 3.26
N ARG A 64 -5.03 -13.64 4.09
CA ARG A 64 -3.71 -13.23 4.54
C ARG A 64 -2.72 -13.52 3.42
N ILE A 65 -1.80 -12.61 3.16
CA ILE A 65 -0.77 -12.79 2.12
C ILE A 65 0.61 -12.53 2.69
N GLU A 66 1.55 -13.29 2.15
CA GLU A 66 2.97 -13.12 2.38
C GLU A 66 3.64 -12.28 1.28
N HIS A 67 4.49 -11.33 1.68
CA HIS A 67 5.23 -10.40 0.82
C HIS A 67 6.12 -11.09 -0.20
N ALA A 68 6.77 -12.19 0.21
CA ALA A 68 7.60 -13.04 -0.62
C ALA A 68 8.72 -12.30 -1.37
N PHE A 69 9.24 -11.20 -0.82
CA PHE A 69 10.47 -10.57 -1.31
C PHE A 69 11.59 -11.61 -1.38
N LEU A 70 12.40 -11.61 -2.44
CA LEU A 70 13.30 -12.72 -2.74
C LEU A 70 14.48 -12.83 -1.75
N GLU A 71 14.90 -11.69 -1.19
CA GLU A 71 15.99 -11.59 -0.23
C GLU A 71 15.48 -11.67 1.22
N PRO A 72 15.73 -12.77 1.97
CA PRO A 72 15.49 -12.80 3.41
C PRO A 72 16.30 -11.74 4.14
N GLU A 73 15.80 -11.29 5.28
CA GLU A 73 16.37 -10.20 6.04
C GLU A 73 17.78 -10.52 6.53
N SER A 74 18.69 -9.56 6.38
CA SER A 74 20.05 -9.65 6.87
C SER A 74 20.54 -8.30 7.40
N THR A 75 21.19 -8.33 8.56
CA THR A 75 21.83 -7.16 9.17
C THR A 75 23.26 -7.49 9.56
N LEU A 76 24.17 -6.53 9.39
CA LEU A 76 25.53 -6.56 9.91
C LEU A 76 25.74 -5.36 10.83
N ALA A 77 26.04 -5.61 12.10
CA ALA A 77 26.40 -4.58 13.07
C ALA A 77 27.90 -4.66 13.41
N VAL A 78 28.59 -3.52 13.33
CA VAL A 78 30.05 -3.39 13.47
C VAL A 78 30.35 -2.34 14.54
N PRO A 79 30.80 -2.75 15.73
CA PRO A 79 31.33 -1.81 16.72
C PRO A 79 32.59 -1.13 16.18
N LYS A 80 32.69 0.18 16.37
CA LYS A 80 33.85 1.00 15.96
C LYS A 80 34.82 1.18 17.12
N GLU A 81 36.05 1.59 16.81
CA GLU A 81 37.12 1.81 17.80
C GLU A 81 36.79 2.95 18.78
N ASP A 82 36.04 3.95 18.34
CA ASP A 82 35.57 5.08 19.17
C ASP A 82 34.39 4.73 20.10
N GLY A 83 33.93 3.48 20.07
CA GLY A 83 32.84 2.98 20.90
C GLY A 83 31.44 3.16 20.29
N THR A 84 31.32 3.74 19.09
CA THR A 84 30.06 3.83 18.34
C THR A 84 29.71 2.51 17.66
N LEU A 85 28.49 2.44 17.10
CA LEU A 85 28.00 1.28 16.35
C LEU A 85 27.61 1.69 14.93
N HIS A 86 28.14 0.99 13.93
CA HIS A 86 27.71 1.11 12.53
C HIS A 86 26.89 -0.12 12.16
N VAL A 87 25.69 0.08 11.64
CA VAL A 87 24.77 -0.99 11.26
C VAL A 87 24.44 -0.88 9.78
N TYR A 88 24.70 -1.94 9.04
CA TYR A 88 24.30 -2.12 7.66
C TYR A 88 22.95 -2.83 7.67
N SER A 89 21.89 -2.11 7.28
CA SER A 89 20.51 -2.56 7.38
C SER A 89 19.91 -2.81 6.00
N GLY A 90 19.23 -3.95 5.86
CA GLY A 90 18.31 -4.24 4.75
C GLY A 90 16.85 -3.83 5.05
N GLY A 91 16.62 -2.99 6.05
CA GLY A 91 15.29 -2.48 6.43
C GLY A 91 14.71 -1.46 5.43
N GLN A 92 13.43 -1.09 5.61
CA GLN A 92 12.72 -0.10 4.78
C GLN A 92 12.84 1.35 5.33
N GLY A 93 13.49 1.56 6.48
CA GLY A 93 13.67 2.89 7.07
C GLY A 93 14.90 2.98 7.97
N VAL A 94 16.02 3.48 7.45
CA VAL A 94 17.29 3.53 8.20
C VAL A 94 17.26 4.45 9.43
N TRP A 95 16.45 5.51 9.43
CA TRP A 95 16.30 6.39 10.60
C TRP A 95 15.50 5.72 11.72
N ASP A 96 14.43 5.01 11.38
CA ASP A 96 13.66 4.26 12.38
C ASP A 96 14.47 3.09 12.92
N ASP A 97 15.23 2.40 12.06
CA ASP A 97 16.21 1.41 12.48
C ASP A 97 17.22 2.03 13.47
N ARG A 98 17.82 3.18 13.16
CA ARG A 98 18.76 3.87 14.07
C ARG A 98 18.12 4.17 15.41
N ASN A 99 16.96 4.80 15.39
CA ASN A 99 16.28 5.29 16.58
C ASN A 99 15.86 4.15 17.50
N GLN A 100 15.34 3.06 16.92
CA GLN A 100 14.92 1.88 17.66
C GLN A 100 16.11 1.05 18.14
N ILE A 101 17.19 0.91 17.36
CA ILE A 101 18.45 0.30 17.82
C ILE A 101 19.00 1.07 19.02
N ALA A 102 19.09 2.39 18.93
CA ALA A 102 19.56 3.23 20.03
C ALA A 102 18.70 3.05 21.29
N ALA A 103 17.36 3.00 21.12
CA ALA A 103 16.43 2.74 22.22
C ALA A 103 16.63 1.35 22.86
N VAL A 104 16.77 0.28 22.07
CA VAL A 104 17.03 -1.09 22.55
C VAL A 104 18.36 -1.17 23.31
N LEU A 105 19.38 -0.48 22.83
CA LEU A 105 20.71 -0.44 23.46
C LEU A 105 20.78 0.48 24.68
N GLY A 106 19.78 1.36 24.87
CA GLY A 106 19.78 2.38 25.91
C GLY A 106 20.88 3.44 25.72
N ILE A 107 21.17 3.83 24.48
CA ILE A 107 22.21 4.81 24.13
C ILE A 107 21.64 5.98 23.31
N PRO A 108 22.33 7.14 23.27
CA PRO A 108 21.99 8.23 22.37
C PRO A 108 22.01 7.83 20.87
N GLN A 109 21.16 8.47 20.06
CA GLN A 109 21.04 8.15 18.63
C GLN A 109 22.31 8.44 17.82
N ASP A 110 23.09 9.45 18.23
CA ASP A 110 24.36 9.82 17.60
C ASP A 110 25.48 8.78 17.82
N GLN A 111 25.26 7.80 18.70
CA GLN A 111 26.16 6.65 18.88
C GLN A 111 25.89 5.52 17.88
N VAL A 112 24.86 5.64 17.04
CA VAL A 112 24.47 4.64 16.05
C VAL A 112 24.41 5.28 14.68
N THR A 113 25.18 4.75 13.74
CA THR A 113 25.04 5.04 12.30
C THR A 113 24.39 3.87 11.62
N VAL A 114 23.30 4.11 10.90
CA VAL A 114 22.68 3.10 10.02
C VAL A 114 22.92 3.51 8.57
N GLU A 115 23.39 2.54 7.79
CA GLU A 115 23.61 2.66 6.36
C GLU A 115 22.70 1.66 5.65
N LEU A 116 22.01 2.12 4.61
CA LEU A 116 21.22 1.25 3.78
C LEU A 116 22.14 0.39 2.91
N VAL A 117 21.94 -0.92 2.92
CA VAL A 117 22.51 -1.80 1.89
C VAL A 117 21.49 -2.15 0.83
N SER A 118 21.96 -2.59 -0.33
CA SER A 118 21.10 -3.05 -1.42
C SER A 118 20.05 -4.05 -0.90
N ASN A 119 18.78 -3.72 -1.13
CA ASN A 119 17.64 -4.46 -0.58
C ASN A 119 16.89 -5.17 -1.72
N GLY A 120 16.70 -6.49 -1.59
CA GLY A 120 16.06 -7.35 -2.61
C GLY A 120 14.53 -7.37 -2.53
N GLY A 121 13.94 -6.19 -2.35
CA GLY A 121 12.50 -5.97 -2.17
C GLY A 121 12.04 -6.01 -0.71
N ALA A 122 10.93 -5.33 -0.45
CA ALA A 122 10.28 -5.29 0.87
C ALA A 122 8.75 -5.32 0.76
N PHE A 123 8.18 -4.49 -0.12
CA PHE A 123 6.74 -4.39 -0.37
C PHE A 123 5.89 -4.06 0.88
N GLY A 124 6.50 -3.44 1.90
CA GLY A 124 5.91 -3.20 3.23
C GLY A 124 6.42 -4.15 4.32
N GLY A 125 6.90 -5.34 3.95
CA GLY A 125 7.28 -6.37 4.92
C GLY A 125 8.51 -6.03 5.75
N LYS A 126 9.37 -5.11 5.30
CA LYS A 126 10.56 -4.64 6.03
C LYS A 126 10.38 -3.27 6.69
N GLU A 127 9.13 -2.81 6.85
CA GLU A 127 8.79 -1.55 7.52
C GLU A 127 9.07 -1.58 9.02
N ASP A 128 8.79 -2.73 9.65
CA ASP A 128 9.16 -3.01 11.04
C ASP A 128 10.58 -3.60 11.10
N MET A 129 11.28 -3.38 12.22
CA MET A 129 12.54 -4.08 12.50
C MET A 129 12.30 -5.58 12.66
N SER A 130 13.11 -6.39 11.97
CA SER A 130 13.04 -7.84 12.01
C SER A 130 14.26 -8.45 12.69
N ASN A 131 15.46 -8.17 12.18
CA ASN A 131 16.72 -8.69 12.71
C ASN A 131 17.73 -7.65 13.19
N GLN A 132 17.43 -6.38 12.99
CA GLN A 132 18.32 -5.27 13.28
C GLN A 132 18.65 -5.17 14.78
N ALA A 133 17.63 -5.23 15.66
CA ALA A 133 17.76 -4.98 17.09
C ALA A 133 18.65 -6.01 17.78
N GLN A 134 18.37 -7.29 17.59
CA GLN A 134 19.12 -8.40 18.18
C GLN A 134 20.54 -8.47 17.63
N THR A 135 20.75 -8.13 16.35
CA THR A 135 22.09 -8.08 15.75
C THR A 135 22.92 -6.97 16.38
N ALA A 136 22.33 -5.78 16.52
CA ALA A 136 22.97 -4.64 17.16
C ALA A 136 23.28 -4.92 18.64
N LEU A 137 22.32 -5.48 19.39
CA LEU A 137 22.50 -5.86 20.79
C LEU A 137 23.64 -6.87 20.97
N ALA A 138 23.68 -7.91 20.14
CA ALA A 138 24.75 -8.90 20.19
C ALA A 138 26.12 -8.26 19.89
N ALA A 139 26.22 -7.43 18.85
CA ALA A 139 27.46 -6.73 18.51
C ALA A 139 27.91 -5.78 19.64
N TRP A 140 26.96 -5.05 20.22
CA TRP A 140 27.19 -4.11 21.31
C TRP A 140 27.72 -4.77 22.58
N LEU A 141 27.16 -5.91 22.97
CA LEU A 141 27.57 -6.67 24.15
C LEU A 141 28.88 -7.42 23.93
N LEU A 142 29.06 -8.04 22.76
CA LEU A 142 30.25 -8.84 22.45
C LEU A 142 31.46 -8.00 22.04
N LYS A 143 31.24 -6.72 21.69
CA LYS A 143 32.25 -5.82 21.12
C LYS A 143 32.96 -6.43 19.91
N LYS A 144 32.19 -7.12 19.07
CA LYS A 144 32.63 -7.75 17.82
C LYS A 144 31.62 -7.51 16.70
N PRO A 145 32.05 -7.52 15.44
CA PRO A 145 31.12 -7.54 14.32
C PRO A 145 30.19 -8.77 14.40
N VAL A 146 28.89 -8.56 14.24
CA VAL A 146 27.88 -9.63 14.23
C VAL A 146 27.01 -9.48 12.98
N ARG A 147 26.81 -10.60 12.28
CA ARG A 147 25.86 -10.69 11.17
C ARG A 147 24.75 -11.66 11.53
N CYS A 148 23.50 -11.25 11.35
CA CYS A 148 22.33 -12.13 11.37
C CYS A 148 21.72 -12.17 9.97
N THR A 149 21.39 -13.36 9.50
CA THR A 149 20.67 -13.60 8.25
C THR A 149 19.61 -14.64 8.54
N PHE A 150 18.35 -14.32 8.26
CA PHE A 150 17.27 -15.28 8.42
C PHE A 150 17.27 -16.32 7.31
N THR A 151 16.86 -17.55 7.64
CA THR A 151 16.35 -18.48 6.62
C THR A 151 15.00 -17.98 6.11
N ARG A 152 14.51 -18.54 5.00
CA ARG A 152 13.19 -18.19 4.47
C ARG A 152 12.07 -18.47 5.49
N GLU A 153 12.16 -19.59 6.20
CA GLU A 153 11.17 -19.99 7.20
C GLU A 153 11.17 -19.02 8.39
N GLN A 154 12.36 -18.60 8.85
CA GLN A 154 12.48 -17.59 9.91
C GLN A 154 11.90 -16.25 9.48
N SER A 155 12.19 -15.81 8.25
CA SER A 155 11.60 -14.61 7.65
C SER A 155 10.07 -14.67 7.75
N PHE A 156 9.45 -15.75 7.25
CA PHE A 156 8.00 -15.92 7.29
C PHE A 156 7.35 -15.79 8.68
N TYR A 157 8.05 -16.18 9.75
CA TYR A 157 7.54 -16.02 11.12
C TYR A 157 7.66 -14.59 11.67
N VAL A 158 8.64 -13.82 11.23
CA VAL A 158 9.03 -12.56 11.89
C VAL A 158 8.37 -11.36 11.26
N HIS A 159 8.46 -11.20 9.93
CA HIS A 159 7.93 -10.00 9.30
C HIS A 159 6.41 -10.05 9.16
N ALA A 160 5.83 -8.86 9.02
CA ALA A 160 4.38 -8.71 8.97
C ALA A 160 3.74 -9.37 7.74
N LYS A 161 2.42 -9.53 7.78
CA LYS A 161 1.60 -10.06 6.66
C LYS A 161 0.51 -9.07 6.28
N ARG A 162 -0.09 -9.25 5.10
CA ARG A 162 -1.30 -8.51 4.73
C ARG A 162 -2.43 -8.91 5.68
N HIS A 163 -3.14 -7.93 6.22
CA HIS A 163 -4.33 -8.13 7.02
C HIS A 163 -5.44 -8.81 6.20
N PRO A 164 -5.96 -9.98 6.60
CA PRO A 164 -7.24 -10.46 6.10
C PRO A 164 -8.34 -9.56 6.68
N ILE A 165 -9.27 -9.11 5.84
CA ILE A 165 -10.37 -8.23 6.25
C ILE A 165 -11.68 -8.87 5.82
N ARG A 166 -12.61 -9.00 6.77
CA ARG A 166 -14.02 -9.28 6.49
C ARG A 166 -14.74 -7.94 6.34
N ILE A 167 -15.44 -7.75 5.23
CA ILE A 167 -16.12 -6.50 4.88
C ILE A 167 -17.58 -6.83 4.59
N GLU A 168 -18.48 -6.38 5.45
CA GLU A 168 -19.92 -6.46 5.21
C GLU A 168 -20.41 -5.13 4.67
N SER A 169 -21.11 -5.15 3.54
CA SER A 169 -21.45 -3.94 2.82
C SER A 169 -22.88 -3.94 2.33
N TRP A 170 -23.54 -2.79 2.49
CA TRP A 170 -24.84 -2.47 1.92
C TRP A 170 -24.65 -1.31 0.98
N ALA A 171 -25.18 -1.40 -0.23
CA ALA A 171 -25.06 -0.33 -1.21
C ALA A 171 -26.32 -0.21 -2.05
N ALA A 172 -26.56 0.99 -2.55
CA ALA A 172 -27.73 1.28 -3.36
C ALA A 172 -27.43 2.29 -4.47
N CYS A 173 -28.24 2.24 -5.53
CA CYS A 173 -28.28 3.24 -6.59
C CYS A 173 -29.72 3.51 -7.05
N ASP A 174 -29.90 4.65 -7.72
CA ASP A 174 -31.16 5.00 -8.36
C ASP A 174 -31.40 4.21 -9.67
N ALA A 175 -32.53 4.45 -10.31
CA ALA A 175 -32.92 3.76 -11.54
C ALA A 175 -31.99 4.06 -12.74
N ASP A 176 -31.21 5.14 -12.66
CA ASP A 176 -30.25 5.56 -13.69
C ASP A 176 -28.82 5.10 -13.33
N GLY A 177 -28.65 4.35 -12.25
CA GLY A 177 -27.36 3.83 -11.78
C GLY A 177 -26.50 4.84 -11.03
N LYS A 178 -27.03 5.97 -10.57
CA LYS A 178 -26.28 6.86 -9.67
C LYS A 178 -26.27 6.29 -8.26
N LEU A 179 -25.08 6.18 -7.66
CA LEU A 179 -24.93 5.67 -6.30
C LEU A 179 -25.60 6.62 -5.30
N THR A 180 -26.39 6.05 -4.39
CA THR A 180 -27.17 6.81 -3.41
C THR A 180 -26.70 6.54 -1.99
N ALA A 181 -26.27 5.32 -1.68
CA ALA A 181 -25.92 4.92 -0.31
C ALA A 181 -24.82 3.85 -0.27
N LEU A 182 -23.95 3.92 0.74
CA LEU A 182 -22.98 2.88 1.10
C LEU A 182 -22.84 2.76 2.63
N LYS A 183 -23.01 1.56 3.17
CA LYS A 183 -22.66 1.22 4.55
C LYS A 183 -21.63 0.09 4.54
N ALA A 184 -20.57 0.22 5.32
CA ALA A 184 -19.54 -0.81 5.44
C ALA A 184 -19.19 -1.10 6.90
N ARG A 185 -19.09 -2.38 7.25
CA ARG A 185 -18.62 -2.89 8.54
C ARG A 185 -17.43 -3.81 8.30
N MET A 186 -16.26 -3.40 8.79
CA MET A 186 -14.99 -4.09 8.51
C MET A 186 -14.36 -4.61 9.80
N VAL A 187 -13.82 -5.82 9.75
CA VAL A 187 -12.98 -6.38 10.82
C VAL A 187 -11.72 -6.96 10.19
N GLY A 188 -10.57 -6.44 10.58
CA GLY A 188 -9.26 -6.89 10.10
C GLY A 188 -8.43 -7.50 11.21
N ASP A 189 -7.83 -8.66 10.94
CA ASP A 189 -6.91 -9.31 11.88
C ASP A 189 -5.51 -8.66 11.80
N SER A 190 -5.06 -8.09 12.91
CA SER A 190 -3.75 -7.42 13.03
C SER A 190 -2.70 -8.27 13.75
N GLY A 191 -3.04 -9.46 14.22
CA GLY A 191 -2.14 -10.27 15.05
C GLY A 191 -1.85 -9.63 16.43
N PRO A 192 -0.75 -10.01 17.09
CA PRO A 192 -0.50 -9.67 18.49
C PRO A 192 0.19 -8.32 18.68
N TYR A 193 0.87 -7.81 17.65
CA TYR A 193 1.59 -6.55 17.70
C TYR A 193 0.92 -5.51 16.82
N ALA A 194 0.90 -4.26 17.29
CA ALA A 194 0.18 -3.19 16.60
C ALA A 194 0.72 -2.92 15.20
N SER A 195 2.06 -2.98 15.01
CA SER A 195 2.74 -2.52 13.78
C SER A 195 2.08 -1.22 13.31
N VAL A 196 1.52 -1.25 12.11
CA VAL A 196 0.70 -0.20 11.50
C VAL A 196 -0.74 -0.65 11.23
N GLY A 197 -1.23 -1.69 11.93
CA GLY A 197 -2.58 -2.25 11.74
C GLY A 197 -3.70 -1.22 11.95
N MET A 198 -3.53 -0.32 12.91
CA MET A 198 -4.44 0.83 13.11
C MET A 198 -4.59 1.66 11.83
N LYS A 199 -3.47 1.91 11.15
CA LYS A 199 -3.43 2.72 9.93
C LYS A 199 -3.91 1.95 8.70
N VAL A 200 -3.74 0.63 8.66
CA VAL A 200 -4.31 -0.21 7.59
C VAL A 200 -5.84 -0.16 7.61
N LEU A 201 -6.46 -0.30 8.80
CA LEU A 201 -7.92 -0.25 8.91
C LEU A 201 -8.49 1.17 8.76
N GLU A 202 -7.79 2.20 9.24
CA GLU A 202 -8.11 3.61 8.94
C GLU A 202 -8.11 3.85 7.42
N ARG A 203 -7.17 3.24 6.70
CA ARG A 203 -7.10 3.35 5.24
C ARG A 203 -8.23 2.61 4.53
N ALA A 204 -8.52 1.37 4.95
CA ALA A 204 -9.63 0.60 4.40
C ALA A 204 -10.97 1.33 4.58
N ALA A 205 -11.20 1.91 5.77
CA ALA A 205 -12.38 2.74 6.03
C ALA A 205 -12.43 3.96 5.09
N GLY A 206 -11.36 4.75 5.03
CA GLY A 206 -11.30 5.95 4.19
C GLY A 206 -11.48 5.69 2.69
N HIS A 207 -11.15 4.48 2.21
CA HIS A 207 -11.23 4.09 0.80
C HIS A 207 -12.45 3.21 0.47
N ALA A 208 -13.38 3.01 1.42
CA ALA A 208 -14.53 2.11 1.27
C ALA A 208 -15.41 2.41 0.06
N SER A 209 -15.54 3.69 -0.32
CA SER A 209 -16.34 4.14 -1.46
C SER A 209 -15.62 4.09 -2.80
N GLY A 210 -14.34 3.69 -2.84
CA GLY A 210 -13.55 3.74 -4.07
C GLY A 210 -13.48 5.14 -4.68
N PRO A 211 -13.17 5.28 -5.98
CA PRO A 211 -13.15 6.55 -6.71
C PRO A 211 -14.55 7.03 -7.11
N TYR A 212 -15.58 6.80 -6.29
CA TYR A 212 -16.97 7.08 -6.66
C TYR A 212 -17.64 8.12 -5.77
N VAL A 213 -18.58 8.86 -6.35
CA VAL A 213 -19.45 9.81 -5.66
C VAL A 213 -20.58 9.03 -5.00
N VAL A 214 -20.56 8.93 -3.67
CA VAL A 214 -21.63 8.33 -2.87
C VAL A 214 -22.09 9.34 -1.82
N PRO A 215 -23.32 9.88 -1.91
CA PRO A 215 -23.75 10.99 -1.06
C PRO A 215 -24.02 10.58 0.40
N ASN A 216 -24.51 9.36 0.63
CA ASN A 216 -24.85 8.87 1.97
C ASN A 216 -23.95 7.69 2.34
N ILE A 217 -23.13 7.85 3.37
CA ILE A 217 -22.09 6.90 3.76
C ILE A 217 -22.13 6.65 5.27
N ASP A 218 -21.96 5.39 5.66
CA ASP A 218 -21.73 4.97 7.05
C ASP A 218 -20.67 3.86 7.09
N VAL A 219 -19.47 4.18 7.57
CA VAL A 219 -18.34 3.25 7.62
C VAL A 219 -17.86 3.07 9.05
N HIS A 220 -17.61 1.82 9.41
CA HIS A 220 -16.99 1.45 10.68
C HIS A 220 -16.04 0.27 10.49
N ALA A 221 -14.77 0.44 10.86
CA ALA A 221 -13.72 -0.55 10.70
C ALA A 221 -12.98 -0.81 12.01
N VAL A 222 -12.74 -2.08 12.33
CA VAL A 222 -12.06 -2.52 13.55
C VAL A 222 -10.78 -3.26 13.20
N ALA A 223 -9.67 -2.84 13.80
CA ALA A 223 -8.44 -3.62 13.84
C ALA A 223 -8.49 -4.52 15.09
N ALA A 224 -8.46 -5.84 14.90
CA ALA A 224 -8.53 -6.81 15.99
C ALA A 224 -7.12 -7.31 16.36
N ARG A 225 -6.88 -7.49 17.66
CA ARG A 225 -5.73 -8.22 18.21
C ARG A 225 -6.05 -9.70 18.24
N THR A 226 -5.12 -10.52 17.77
CA THR A 226 -5.21 -12.00 17.80
C THR A 226 -3.84 -12.60 18.10
N ASN A 227 -3.74 -13.93 18.17
CA ASN A 227 -2.47 -14.65 18.27
C ASN A 227 -1.93 -15.15 16.91
N ASN A 228 -2.53 -14.74 15.79
CA ASN A 228 -1.98 -15.01 14.45
C ASN A 228 -0.68 -14.22 14.22
N ALA A 229 -0.02 -14.34 13.07
CA ALA A 229 1.15 -13.49 12.81
C ALA A 229 0.76 -12.02 12.69
N VAL A 230 1.74 -11.16 12.96
CA VAL A 230 1.60 -9.70 12.89
C VAL A 230 1.08 -9.27 11.52
N GLY A 231 -0.01 -8.52 11.53
CA GLY A 231 -0.47 -7.76 10.38
C GLY A 231 0.30 -6.45 10.30
N GLY A 232 0.70 -6.03 9.11
CA GLY A 232 1.42 -4.76 8.94
C GLY A 232 1.24 -4.17 7.55
N ALA A 233 2.20 -3.33 7.16
CA ALA A 233 2.21 -2.73 5.84
C ALA A 233 2.38 -3.79 4.76
N PHE A 234 1.56 -3.70 3.71
CA PHE A 234 1.72 -4.44 2.46
C PHE A 234 1.22 -3.54 1.34
N ARG A 235 2.00 -3.38 0.27
CA ARG A 235 1.67 -2.62 -0.95
C ARG A 235 0.16 -2.55 -1.26
N GLY A 236 -0.42 -1.35 -1.25
CA GLY A 236 -1.86 -1.09 -1.41
C GLY A 236 -2.56 -0.72 -0.08
N PHE A 237 -2.04 -1.23 1.05
CA PHE A 237 -2.29 -0.78 2.42
C PHE A 237 -3.77 -0.50 2.74
N GLY A 238 -4.57 -1.55 2.92
CA GLY A 238 -6.01 -1.48 3.22
C GLY A 238 -6.91 -1.16 2.00
N ALA A 239 -6.41 -0.39 1.03
CA ALA A 239 -7.19 0.01 -0.13
C ALA A 239 -7.55 -1.17 -1.04
N ASN A 240 -6.65 -2.15 -1.22
CA ASN A 240 -6.91 -3.35 -2.00
C ASN A 240 -8.15 -4.10 -1.48
N GLN A 241 -8.23 -4.26 -0.15
CA GLN A 241 -9.35 -4.96 0.48
C GLN A 241 -10.66 -4.19 0.31
N ALA A 242 -10.65 -2.88 0.61
CA ALA A 242 -11.81 -2.00 0.46
C ALA A 242 -12.32 -1.95 -0.99
N GLN A 243 -11.41 -1.83 -1.94
CA GLN A 243 -11.77 -1.77 -3.36
C GLN A 243 -12.24 -3.09 -3.93
N PHE A 244 -11.73 -4.24 -3.48
CA PHE A 244 -12.30 -5.52 -3.90
C PHE A 244 -13.80 -5.59 -3.60
N ALA A 245 -14.21 -5.14 -2.41
CA ALA A 245 -15.62 -5.05 -2.04
C ALA A 245 -16.37 -4.03 -2.91
N MET A 246 -15.85 -2.80 -3.04
CA MET A 246 -16.53 -1.73 -3.80
C MET A 246 -16.68 -2.08 -5.29
N GLU A 247 -15.65 -2.61 -5.94
CA GLU A 247 -15.73 -3.00 -7.35
C GLU A 247 -16.73 -4.14 -7.56
N GLY A 248 -16.79 -5.10 -6.63
CA GLY A 248 -17.80 -6.15 -6.65
C GLY A 248 -19.23 -5.61 -6.51
N ILE A 249 -19.43 -4.58 -5.69
CA ILE A 249 -20.70 -3.87 -5.54
C ILE A 249 -21.07 -3.14 -6.84
N ILE A 250 -20.13 -2.39 -7.42
CA ILE A 250 -20.34 -1.63 -8.66
C ILE A 250 -20.86 -2.53 -9.78
N ASP A 251 -20.22 -3.69 -10.00
CA ASP A 251 -20.64 -4.59 -11.08
C ASP A 251 -22.00 -5.24 -10.84
N ARG A 252 -22.37 -5.52 -9.58
CA ARG A 252 -23.71 -6.03 -9.24
C ARG A 252 -24.79 -4.97 -9.46
N LEU A 253 -24.53 -3.73 -9.04
CA LEU A 253 -25.46 -2.63 -9.27
C LEU A 253 -25.61 -2.33 -10.77
N ALA A 254 -24.52 -2.39 -11.54
CA ALA A 254 -24.58 -2.27 -13.00
C ALA A 254 -25.52 -3.30 -13.63
N ASP A 255 -25.42 -4.58 -13.22
CA ASP A 255 -26.30 -5.64 -13.71
C ASP A 255 -27.76 -5.45 -13.27
N MET A 256 -28.02 -4.92 -12.07
CA MET A 256 -29.38 -4.61 -11.59
C MET A 256 -30.05 -3.51 -12.40
N VAL A 257 -29.28 -2.49 -12.80
CA VAL A 257 -29.75 -1.35 -13.62
C VAL A 257 -29.86 -1.75 -15.09
N GLY A 258 -29.02 -2.70 -15.54
CA GLY A 258 -28.96 -3.14 -16.93
C GLY A 258 -27.96 -2.35 -17.79
N ILE A 259 -26.94 -1.76 -17.17
CA ILE A 259 -25.84 -1.05 -17.86
C ILE A 259 -24.52 -1.82 -17.71
N ASN A 260 -23.53 -1.51 -18.55
CA ASN A 260 -22.25 -2.21 -18.50
C ASN A 260 -21.31 -1.65 -17.40
N SER A 261 -20.27 -2.43 -17.10
CA SER A 261 -19.27 -2.13 -16.06
C SER A 261 -18.52 -0.80 -16.26
N LEU A 262 -18.26 -0.39 -17.50
CA LEU A 262 -17.60 0.88 -17.82
C LEU A 262 -18.55 2.07 -17.62
N GLU A 263 -19.80 1.92 -18.05
CA GLU A 263 -20.84 2.93 -17.92
C GLU A 263 -21.16 3.23 -16.46
N MET A 264 -21.37 2.20 -15.62
CA MET A 264 -21.63 2.38 -14.19
C MET A 264 -20.50 3.15 -13.48
N ARG A 265 -19.23 2.85 -13.82
CA ARG A 265 -18.07 3.57 -13.28
C ARG A 265 -18.01 5.01 -13.79
N SER A 266 -18.25 5.21 -15.09
CA SER A 266 -18.26 6.54 -15.71
C SER A 266 -19.37 7.44 -15.16
N LEU A 267 -20.53 6.89 -14.81
CA LEU A 267 -21.62 7.63 -14.20
C LEU A 267 -21.27 8.14 -12.80
N ASN A 268 -20.45 7.41 -12.05
CA ASN A 268 -20.24 7.64 -10.62
C ASN A 268 -18.83 8.10 -10.25
N VAL A 269 -17.88 8.12 -11.18
CA VAL A 269 -16.50 8.51 -10.88
C VAL A 269 -16.42 9.95 -10.34
N ILE A 270 -15.53 10.16 -9.38
CA ILE A 270 -15.26 11.49 -8.82
C ILE A 270 -14.68 12.45 -9.85
N GLU A 271 -14.93 13.74 -9.62
CA GLU A 271 -14.45 14.86 -10.43
C GLU A 271 -14.05 16.03 -9.53
N PRO A 272 -13.27 17.01 -10.03
CA PRO A 272 -12.91 18.19 -9.24
C PRO A 272 -14.15 18.90 -8.66
N GLY A 273 -14.07 19.29 -7.39
CA GLY A 273 -15.12 19.98 -6.67
C GLY A 273 -16.16 19.07 -5.99
N VAL A 274 -16.18 17.76 -6.25
CA VAL A 274 -17.08 16.84 -5.54
C VAL A 274 -16.54 16.47 -4.16
N VAL A 275 -17.43 16.22 -3.21
CA VAL A 275 -17.09 15.72 -1.88
C VAL A 275 -17.00 14.19 -1.94
N TRP A 276 -15.80 13.67 -1.74
CA TRP A 276 -15.49 12.24 -1.77
C TRP A 276 -15.47 11.62 -0.37
N GLY A 277 -16.01 10.39 -0.29
CA GLY A 277 -15.83 9.49 0.85
C GLY A 277 -15.95 10.19 2.22
N PRO A 278 -14.86 10.26 3.01
CA PRO A 278 -14.84 10.90 4.33
C PRO A 278 -15.11 12.41 4.40
N GLY A 279 -15.31 13.10 3.28
CA GLY A 279 -15.63 14.53 3.26
C GLY A 279 -14.60 15.42 2.55
N GLN A 280 -13.55 14.85 1.95
CA GLN A 280 -12.56 15.66 1.23
C GLN A 280 -13.15 16.16 -0.10
N ILE A 281 -13.06 17.46 -0.36
CA ILE A 281 -13.32 18.03 -1.68
C ILE A 281 -12.16 17.65 -2.60
N MET A 282 -12.49 17.01 -3.72
CA MET A 282 -11.49 16.58 -4.71
C MET A 282 -10.96 17.77 -5.50
N ASP A 283 -9.65 17.86 -5.67
CA ASP A 283 -9.01 18.89 -6.50
C ASP A 283 -8.84 18.43 -7.95
N GLU A 284 -8.21 19.27 -8.77
CA GLU A 284 -7.95 18.99 -10.20
C GLU A 284 -7.17 17.69 -10.44
N GLY A 285 -6.42 17.20 -9.44
CA GLY A 285 -5.73 15.92 -9.52
C GLY A 285 -6.69 14.75 -9.74
N SER A 286 -7.95 14.87 -9.32
CA SER A 286 -8.96 13.82 -9.47
C SER A 286 -9.41 13.56 -10.90
N ALA A 287 -9.13 14.47 -11.84
CA ALA A 287 -9.39 14.26 -13.26
C ALA A 287 -8.70 13.00 -13.82
N GLY A 288 -7.64 12.52 -13.16
CA GLY A 288 -6.97 11.26 -13.49
C GLY A 288 -7.89 10.04 -13.48
N ALA A 289 -8.90 9.99 -12.61
CA ALA A 289 -9.84 8.88 -12.54
C ALA A 289 -10.67 8.75 -13.84
N ARG A 290 -11.20 9.88 -14.33
CA ARG A 290 -11.92 9.97 -15.60
C ARG A 290 -11.00 9.64 -16.78
N LEU A 291 -9.80 10.22 -16.79
CA LEU A 291 -8.80 9.99 -17.84
C LEU A 291 -8.43 8.51 -17.98
N CYS A 292 -8.30 7.78 -16.87
CA CYS A 292 -8.08 6.34 -16.89
C CYS A 292 -9.24 5.58 -17.57
N LEU A 293 -10.49 5.92 -17.26
CA LEU A 293 -11.67 5.28 -17.87
C LEU A 293 -11.79 5.59 -19.37
N GLU A 294 -11.54 6.83 -19.77
CA GLU A 294 -11.59 7.24 -21.18
C GLU A 294 -10.49 6.55 -22.01
N THR A 295 -9.30 6.42 -21.43
CA THR A 295 -8.16 5.76 -22.07
C THR A 295 -8.37 4.25 -22.21
N ILE A 296 -9.04 3.61 -21.25
CA ILE A 296 -9.29 2.16 -21.31
C ILE A 296 -10.47 1.78 -22.21
N LYS A 297 -11.38 2.73 -22.49
CA LYS A 297 -12.61 2.50 -23.25
C LYS A 297 -12.40 1.83 -24.61
N PRO A 298 -11.44 2.23 -25.47
CA PRO A 298 -11.26 1.58 -26.77
C PRO A 298 -10.92 0.09 -26.65
N PHE A 299 -10.13 -0.28 -25.63
CA PHE A 299 -9.79 -1.68 -25.34
C PHE A 299 -11.01 -2.45 -24.85
N PHE A 300 -11.83 -1.83 -24.00
CA PHE A 300 -13.08 -2.41 -23.50
C PHE A 300 -14.09 -2.66 -24.62
N ASP A 301 -14.32 -1.68 -25.48
CA ASP A 301 -15.22 -1.79 -26.63
C ASP A 301 -14.76 -2.91 -27.57
N GLN A 302 -13.46 -2.96 -27.88
CA GLN A 302 -12.88 -3.97 -28.76
C GLN A 302 -13.01 -5.39 -28.18
N ALA A 303 -12.59 -5.60 -26.93
CA ALA A 303 -12.67 -6.92 -26.30
C ALA A 303 -14.12 -7.42 -26.16
N THR A 304 -15.06 -6.50 -25.91
CA THR A 304 -16.50 -6.81 -25.88
C THR A 304 -17.02 -7.18 -27.27
N ALA A 305 -16.64 -6.45 -28.32
CA ALA A 305 -16.99 -6.76 -29.70
C ALA A 305 -16.43 -8.12 -30.16
N ASP A 306 -15.24 -8.49 -29.67
CA ASP A 306 -14.60 -9.78 -29.93
C ASP A 306 -15.25 -10.93 -29.13
N GLY A 307 -16.27 -10.65 -28.32
CA GLY A 307 -17.03 -11.64 -27.57
C GLY A 307 -16.26 -12.24 -26.39
N LYS A 308 -15.21 -11.56 -25.90
CA LYS A 308 -14.44 -11.97 -24.73
C LYS A 308 -15.22 -11.74 -23.43
N ALA A 309 -14.79 -12.39 -22.36
CA ALA A 309 -15.19 -12.02 -21.01
C ALA A 309 -14.29 -10.87 -20.54
N VAL A 310 -14.91 -9.75 -20.15
CA VAL A 310 -14.21 -8.52 -19.82
C VAL A 310 -14.58 -8.09 -18.40
N GLY A 311 -13.58 -7.91 -17.56
CA GLY A 311 -13.74 -7.30 -16.26
C GLY A 311 -12.93 -6.01 -16.16
N LEU A 312 -13.52 -4.98 -15.57
CA LEU A 312 -12.91 -3.67 -15.40
C LEU A 312 -12.90 -3.32 -13.91
N GLY A 313 -11.79 -2.76 -13.43
CA GLY A 313 -11.65 -2.23 -12.08
C GLY A 313 -11.16 -0.78 -12.11
N LEU A 314 -11.65 0.10 -11.22
CA LEU A 314 -11.15 1.47 -11.05
C LEU A 314 -10.62 1.72 -9.63
N GLY A 315 -9.36 2.15 -9.59
CA GLY A 315 -8.51 2.33 -8.44
C GLY A 315 -8.40 3.77 -7.97
N LEU A 316 -8.40 3.98 -6.66
CA LEU A 316 -7.92 5.20 -6.01
C LEU A 316 -7.04 4.82 -4.82
N LYS A 317 -5.88 5.46 -4.73
CA LYS A 317 -4.93 5.27 -3.64
C LYS A 317 -4.20 6.57 -3.34
N ASN A 318 -4.16 6.97 -2.08
CA ASN A 318 -3.39 8.12 -1.64
C ASN A 318 -1.88 7.93 -1.88
N SER A 319 -1.17 9.02 -2.16
CA SER A 319 0.28 9.14 -1.97
C SER A 319 0.54 10.11 -0.82
N GLY A 320 1.51 9.81 0.03
CA GLY A 320 1.67 10.47 1.33
C GLY A 320 0.95 9.73 2.45
N LEU A 321 1.32 10.02 3.69
CA LEU A 321 0.69 9.44 4.87
C LEU A 321 -0.70 10.05 5.09
N GLY A 322 -0.81 11.38 5.01
CA GLY A 322 -2.04 12.11 5.26
C GLY A 322 -2.60 11.90 6.68
N ASN A 323 -3.90 12.10 6.86
CA ASN A 323 -4.62 11.98 8.13
C ASN A 323 -3.99 12.82 9.25
N GLY A 324 -3.57 14.05 8.93
CA GLY A 324 -3.01 15.01 9.88
C GLY A 324 -1.58 14.74 10.29
N PHE A 325 -0.90 13.79 9.62
CA PHE A 325 0.49 13.50 9.88
C PHE A 325 1.40 14.58 9.28
N LEU A 326 2.38 15.03 10.06
CA LEU A 326 3.42 15.94 9.59
C LEU A 326 4.45 15.15 8.78
N GLU A 327 4.49 15.41 7.48
CA GLU A 327 5.41 14.74 6.57
C GLU A 327 6.52 15.70 6.18
N ILE A 328 7.77 15.36 6.52
CA ILE A 328 8.95 16.12 6.13
C ILE A 328 9.89 15.19 5.38
N ALA A 329 10.48 15.68 4.29
CA ALA A 329 11.57 15.03 3.59
C ALA A 329 12.69 16.05 3.40
N LYS A 330 13.93 15.63 3.67
CA LYS A 330 15.11 16.47 3.54
C LYS A 330 16.11 15.87 2.56
N ALA A 331 16.92 16.73 1.98
CA ALA A 331 18.05 16.35 1.13
C ALA A 331 19.23 17.29 1.36
N VAL A 332 20.43 16.82 1.03
CA VAL A 332 21.64 17.62 0.98
C VAL A 332 22.29 17.47 -0.38
N VAL A 333 22.70 18.59 -0.98
CA VAL A 333 23.58 18.64 -2.14
C VAL A 333 24.92 19.21 -1.70
N ARG A 334 26.02 18.52 -2.00
CA ARG A 334 27.38 18.96 -1.65
C ARG A 334 28.31 18.81 -2.85
N PHE A 335 29.04 19.87 -3.19
CA PHE A 335 30.05 19.84 -4.25
C PHE A 335 31.42 19.49 -3.65
N ASN A 336 32.16 18.63 -4.34
CA ASN A 336 33.49 18.17 -3.94
C ASN A 336 34.59 18.88 -4.75
N ASP A 337 35.83 18.84 -4.26
CA ASP A 337 37.00 19.44 -4.92
C ASP A 337 37.36 18.75 -6.25
N ASP A 338 36.88 17.53 -6.47
CA ASP A 338 37.13 16.71 -7.67
C ASP A 338 36.02 16.80 -8.74
N ASP A 339 35.18 17.85 -8.67
CA ASP A 339 34.06 18.13 -9.58
C ASP A 339 32.90 17.11 -9.50
N THR A 340 32.92 16.21 -8.50
CA THR A 340 31.77 15.36 -8.16
C THR A 340 30.79 16.06 -7.22
N VAL A 341 29.56 15.56 -7.19
CA VAL A 341 28.46 16.08 -6.36
C VAL A 341 27.85 14.94 -5.56
N GLU A 342 27.72 15.11 -4.25
CA GLU A 342 26.95 14.20 -3.40
C GLU A 342 25.50 14.69 -3.33
N VAL A 343 24.56 13.78 -3.56
CA VAL A 343 23.12 13.98 -3.31
C VAL A 343 22.69 12.99 -2.24
N ARG A 344 22.45 13.50 -1.03
CA ARG A 344 21.97 12.72 0.11
C ARG A 344 20.48 12.93 0.26
N HIS A 345 19.73 11.85 0.45
CA HIS A 345 18.28 11.93 0.66
C HIS A 345 17.80 10.96 1.72
N CYS A 346 16.52 11.10 2.08
CA CYS A 346 15.92 10.44 3.23
C CYS A 346 15.13 9.16 2.92
N TRP A 347 15.38 8.50 1.78
CA TRP A 347 14.52 7.41 1.29
C TRP A 347 15.30 6.12 1.07
N THR A 348 14.68 5.00 1.42
CA THR A 348 15.24 3.67 1.27
C THR A 348 15.00 3.13 -0.13
N GLU A 349 16.05 2.83 -0.87
CA GLU A 349 15.98 2.10 -2.14
C GLU A 349 15.82 0.59 -1.91
N MET A 350 14.81 0.01 -2.55
CA MET A 350 14.45 -1.41 -2.42
C MET A 350 14.14 -2.05 -3.78
N GLY A 351 14.52 -1.38 -4.87
CA GLY A 351 14.27 -1.77 -6.25
C GLY A 351 13.23 -0.91 -6.96
N GLN A 352 12.57 0.03 -6.29
CA GLN A 352 11.60 0.95 -6.91
C GLN A 352 12.26 2.06 -7.76
N GLY A 353 13.54 2.35 -7.53
CA GLY A 353 14.30 3.35 -8.29
C GLY A 353 14.20 4.79 -7.76
N VAL A 354 14.01 4.98 -6.46
CA VAL A 354 14.06 6.32 -5.84
C VAL A 354 15.44 6.97 -6.01
N HIS A 355 16.53 6.19 -5.98
CA HIS A 355 17.88 6.71 -6.26
C HIS A 355 17.99 7.30 -7.67
N THR A 356 17.41 6.61 -8.66
CA THR A 356 17.39 7.09 -10.04
C THR A 356 16.57 8.36 -10.17
N VAL A 357 15.41 8.44 -9.52
CA VAL A 357 14.56 9.64 -9.53
C VAL A 357 15.32 10.85 -8.96
N VAL A 358 15.92 10.73 -7.78
CA VAL A 358 16.64 11.87 -7.16
C VAL A 358 17.87 12.26 -7.95
N LEU A 359 18.57 11.29 -8.56
CA LEU A 359 19.67 11.54 -9.48
C LEU A 359 19.21 12.37 -10.69
N GLN A 360 18.09 11.99 -11.32
CA GLN A 360 17.53 12.72 -12.47
C GLN A 360 17.10 14.13 -12.10
N VAL A 361 16.48 14.31 -10.92
CA VAL A 361 16.12 15.64 -10.41
C VAL A 361 17.35 16.51 -10.19
N ALA A 362 18.40 15.97 -9.55
CA ALA A 362 19.62 16.72 -9.31
C ALA A 362 20.38 17.04 -10.61
N ALA A 363 20.44 16.11 -11.56
CA ALA A 363 21.07 16.33 -12.86
C ALA A 363 20.35 17.45 -13.65
N GLU A 364 19.02 17.44 -13.65
CA GLU A 364 18.19 18.49 -14.28
C GLU A 364 18.37 19.84 -13.61
N GLU A 365 18.21 19.92 -12.28
CA GLU A 365 18.25 21.20 -11.55
C GLU A 365 19.66 21.83 -11.49
N LEU A 366 20.71 21.02 -11.55
CA LEU A 366 22.10 21.49 -11.55
C LEU A 366 22.69 21.65 -12.95
N ASP A 367 22.04 21.12 -14.00
CA ASP A 367 22.57 21.07 -15.37
C ASP A 367 23.97 20.44 -15.41
N ILE A 368 24.11 19.24 -14.81
CA ILE A 368 25.36 18.45 -14.79
C ILE A 368 25.10 17.00 -15.17
N SER A 369 26.15 16.35 -15.68
CA SER A 369 26.12 14.93 -16.04
C SER A 369 25.78 14.05 -14.82
N PRO A 370 24.87 13.07 -14.94
CA PRO A 370 24.53 12.17 -13.84
C PRO A 370 25.73 11.34 -13.36
N GLU A 371 26.73 11.10 -14.20
CA GLU A 371 27.97 10.38 -13.85
C GLU A 371 28.82 11.13 -12.81
N ARG A 372 28.57 12.43 -12.62
CA ARG A 372 29.24 13.24 -11.60
C ARG A 372 28.53 13.19 -10.24
N ILE A 373 27.34 12.59 -10.18
CA ILE A 373 26.50 12.61 -8.98
C ILE A 373 26.58 11.26 -8.27
N SER A 374 26.89 11.29 -6.98
CA SER A 374 26.80 10.14 -6.08
C SER A 374 25.56 10.27 -5.21
N VAL A 375 24.67 9.28 -5.25
CA VAL A 375 23.45 9.23 -4.42
C VAL A 375 23.73 8.41 -3.17
N ILE A 376 23.46 8.97 -1.99
CA ILE A 376 23.85 8.40 -0.70
C ILE A 376 22.68 8.42 0.29
N VAL A 377 22.51 7.33 1.04
CA VAL A 377 21.51 7.20 2.12
C VAL A 377 22.17 6.59 3.36
N ASP A 378 22.35 7.44 4.36
CA ASP A 378 22.86 7.07 5.68
C ASP A 378 22.28 8.02 6.75
N THR A 379 22.51 7.69 8.02
CA THR A 379 22.09 8.53 9.14
C THR A 379 23.18 9.47 9.68
N THR A 380 24.22 9.76 8.89
CA THR A 380 25.30 10.70 9.30
C THR A 380 24.85 12.16 9.28
N ARG A 381 23.77 12.46 8.56
CA ARG A 381 23.02 13.72 8.64
C ARG A 381 21.59 13.47 9.06
N GLU A 382 21.02 14.41 9.79
CA GLU A 382 19.63 14.32 10.28
C GLU A 382 18.64 14.70 9.17
N LEU A 383 18.44 13.76 8.23
CA LEU A 383 17.57 13.92 7.07
C LEU A 383 16.22 13.21 7.23
N GLY A 384 15.99 12.51 8.35
CA GLY A 384 14.98 11.45 8.47
C GLY A 384 13.56 11.85 8.05
N ALA A 385 12.93 10.94 7.29
CA ALA A 385 11.53 11.05 6.84
C ALA A 385 10.67 9.83 7.24
N GLY A 386 11.17 9.00 8.17
CA GLY A 386 10.62 7.71 8.54
C GLY A 386 10.94 6.63 7.51
N GLN A 387 10.02 5.67 7.34
CA GLN A 387 10.14 4.60 6.35
C GLN A 387 9.73 5.03 4.94
N THR A 388 10.23 4.31 3.94
CA THR A 388 9.77 4.45 2.54
C THR A 388 8.45 3.71 2.34
N THR A 389 7.36 4.38 2.68
CA THR A 389 5.99 3.85 2.63
C THR A 389 5.03 4.87 2.01
N GLY A 390 3.75 4.52 1.82
CA GLY A 390 2.70 5.45 1.37
C GLY A 390 2.92 6.07 0.00
N SER A 391 3.73 5.45 -0.88
CA SER A 391 4.03 5.93 -2.24
C SER A 391 4.56 7.38 -2.33
N ARG A 392 5.14 7.93 -1.24
CA ARG A 392 5.58 9.34 -1.16
C ARG A 392 7.03 9.59 -1.56
N GLY A 393 7.85 8.54 -1.69
CA GLY A 393 9.29 8.67 -1.91
C GLY A 393 9.67 9.52 -3.14
N THR A 394 9.01 9.28 -4.28
CA THR A 394 9.26 10.03 -5.52
C THR A 394 8.93 11.52 -5.37
N LEU A 395 7.70 11.86 -4.98
CA LEU A 395 7.26 13.26 -4.95
C LEU A 395 8.01 14.07 -3.91
N MET A 396 8.22 13.51 -2.71
CA MET A 396 8.86 14.21 -1.62
C MET A 396 10.39 14.24 -1.77
N GLY A 397 11.00 13.17 -2.29
CA GLY A 397 12.42 13.16 -2.65
C GLY A 397 12.72 14.14 -3.79
N ALA A 398 11.86 14.21 -4.80
CA ALA A 398 12.00 15.20 -5.87
C ALA A 398 11.91 16.64 -5.33
N GLY A 399 10.93 16.92 -4.45
CA GLY A 399 10.78 18.24 -3.84
C GLY A 399 11.97 18.65 -2.96
N SER A 400 12.47 17.77 -2.10
CA SER A 400 13.58 18.10 -1.20
C SER A 400 14.90 18.27 -1.94
N VAL A 401 15.18 17.42 -2.94
CA VAL A 401 16.39 17.53 -3.78
C VAL A 401 16.33 18.76 -4.67
N GLN A 402 15.17 19.07 -5.25
CA GLN A 402 14.97 20.33 -5.99
C GLN A 402 15.30 21.54 -5.11
N ALA A 403 14.76 21.60 -3.89
CA ALA A 403 15.03 22.71 -2.97
C ALA A 403 16.54 22.84 -2.64
N ALA A 404 17.23 21.71 -2.42
CA ALA A 404 18.67 21.70 -2.16
C ALA A 404 19.48 22.20 -3.38
N CYS A 405 19.11 21.77 -4.59
CA CYS A 405 19.77 22.21 -5.83
C CYS A 405 19.55 23.72 -6.08
N GLN A 406 18.35 24.22 -5.80
CA GLN A 406 18.04 25.65 -5.92
C GLN A 406 18.85 26.49 -4.93
N ALA A 407 19.00 26.03 -3.68
CA ALA A 407 19.86 26.67 -2.70
C ALA A 407 21.33 26.71 -3.14
N ALA A 408 21.83 25.59 -3.68
CA ALA A 408 23.18 25.52 -4.23
C ALA A 408 23.40 26.48 -5.41
N ASN A 409 22.46 26.51 -6.36
CA ASN A 409 22.50 27.42 -7.51
C ASN A 409 22.51 28.89 -7.08
N ALA A 410 21.70 29.25 -6.08
CA ALA A 410 21.63 30.62 -5.56
C ALA A 410 22.93 31.08 -4.88
N ASP A 411 23.68 30.17 -4.26
CA ASP A 411 24.94 30.47 -3.57
C ASP A 411 26.20 30.25 -4.44
N GLY A 412 26.02 29.91 -5.72
CA GLY A 412 27.12 29.69 -6.65
C GLY A 412 27.87 28.37 -6.46
N ARG A 413 27.21 27.33 -5.92
CA ARG A 413 27.69 25.94 -5.86
C ARG A 413 29.07 25.79 -5.20
N LYS A 414 29.25 26.40 -4.02
CA LYS A 414 30.54 26.38 -3.31
C LYS A 414 30.91 24.95 -2.90
N VAL A 415 32.18 24.61 -3.10
CA VAL A 415 32.75 23.33 -2.68
C VAL A 415 32.77 23.23 -1.17
N GLY A 416 32.43 22.05 -0.65
CA GLY A 416 32.50 21.74 0.77
C GLY A 416 31.37 22.31 1.63
N VAL A 417 30.33 22.89 1.02
CA VAL A 417 29.11 23.37 1.69
C VAL A 417 27.99 22.34 1.54
N ASP A 418 27.29 22.03 2.65
CA ASP A 418 26.07 21.24 2.62
C ASP A 418 24.89 22.17 2.32
N TYR A 419 24.31 22.06 1.14
CA TYR A 419 23.08 22.76 0.77
C TYR A 419 21.87 21.91 1.12
N GLU A 420 21.16 22.31 2.18
CA GLU A 420 19.96 21.60 2.64
C GLU A 420 18.72 22.02 1.85
N GLY A 421 17.88 21.04 1.54
CA GLY A 421 16.56 21.23 0.94
C GLY A 421 15.51 20.47 1.72
N GLU A 422 14.30 21.02 1.78
CA GLU A 422 13.18 20.42 2.49
C GLU A 422 11.89 20.51 1.66
N TYR A 423 11.13 19.43 1.67
CA TYR A 423 9.74 19.42 1.22
C TYR A 423 8.84 18.91 2.36
N ARG A 424 7.73 19.61 2.59
CA ARG A 424 6.82 19.32 3.70
C ARG A 424 5.36 19.27 3.29
N VAL A 425 4.61 18.42 3.98
CA VAL A 425 3.14 18.39 3.97
C VAL A 425 2.68 18.45 5.42
N ASP A 426 2.13 19.59 5.81
CA ASP A 426 1.71 19.94 7.18
C ASP A 426 0.28 20.49 7.24
N TRP A 427 -0.47 20.32 6.16
CA TRP A 427 -1.80 20.92 5.94
C TRP A 427 -2.92 19.89 5.78
N THR A 428 -2.65 18.61 6.05
CA THR A 428 -3.70 17.58 6.09
C THR A 428 -4.40 17.55 7.45
N ASN A 429 -5.63 17.05 7.49
CA ASN A 429 -6.46 16.91 8.70
C ASN A 429 -6.55 15.44 9.11
N LYS A 430 -6.85 15.18 10.38
CA LYS A 430 -7.14 13.81 10.85
C LYS A 430 -8.55 13.40 10.44
N LEU A 431 -8.75 12.09 10.30
CA LEU A 431 -10.08 11.53 10.14
C LEU A 431 -10.89 11.79 11.43
N GLY A 432 -12.08 12.36 11.27
CA GLY A 432 -12.96 12.71 12.40
C GLY A 432 -12.67 14.05 13.07
N ASP A 433 -11.74 14.86 12.55
CA ASP A 433 -11.61 16.26 12.97
C ASP A 433 -12.91 17.03 12.68
N ASP A 434 -13.24 18.00 13.54
CA ASP A 434 -14.41 18.90 13.39
C ASP A 434 -14.15 19.97 12.31
N VAL A 435 -13.96 19.50 11.08
CA VAL A 435 -13.74 20.31 9.87
C VAL A 435 -14.75 19.83 8.83
N GLU A 436 -15.53 20.76 8.28
CA GLU A 436 -16.64 20.41 7.36
C GLU A 436 -16.18 19.61 6.13
N ASN A 437 -15.04 19.98 5.54
CA ASN A 437 -14.45 19.29 4.39
C ASN A 437 -12.95 19.06 4.65
N PRO A 438 -12.57 18.02 5.41
CA PRO A 438 -11.19 17.81 5.81
C PRO A 438 -10.33 17.40 4.61
N ILE A 439 -9.11 17.91 4.54
CA ILE A 439 -8.14 17.44 3.55
C ILE A 439 -7.36 16.29 4.19
N LEU A 440 -7.84 15.07 4.01
CA LEU A 440 -7.21 13.89 4.60
C LEU A 440 -5.93 13.50 3.87
N HIS A 441 -5.90 13.62 2.54
CA HIS A 441 -4.77 13.17 1.73
C HIS A 441 -4.30 14.29 0.81
N SER A 442 -2.97 14.43 0.71
CA SER A 442 -2.34 15.48 -0.08
C SER A 442 -2.28 15.16 -1.56
N THR A 443 -2.32 13.89 -1.92
CA THR A 443 -2.18 13.41 -3.30
C THR A 443 -2.91 12.09 -3.45
N PHE A 444 -3.51 11.87 -4.62
CA PHE A 444 -4.09 10.59 -5.01
C PHE A 444 -3.55 10.12 -6.37
N GLY A 445 -3.32 8.82 -6.49
CA GLY A 445 -3.15 8.13 -7.76
C GLY A 445 -4.43 7.40 -8.16
N TYR A 446 -4.62 7.23 -9.47
CA TYR A 446 -5.79 6.57 -10.06
C TYR A 446 -5.36 5.53 -11.08
N ALA A 447 -6.15 4.47 -11.22
CA ALA A 447 -5.86 3.43 -12.20
C ALA A 447 -7.10 2.71 -12.68
N ALA A 448 -7.23 2.51 -13.99
CA ALA A 448 -8.19 1.57 -14.55
C ALA A 448 -7.43 0.31 -14.98
N GLN A 449 -7.87 -0.86 -14.53
CA GLN A 449 -7.34 -2.13 -15.02
C GLN A 449 -8.46 -2.97 -15.63
N MET A 450 -8.20 -3.52 -16.80
CA MET A 450 -9.12 -4.38 -17.51
C MET A 450 -8.49 -5.77 -17.70
N VAL A 451 -9.21 -6.80 -17.28
CA VAL A 451 -8.85 -8.21 -17.48
C VAL A 451 -9.71 -8.75 -18.61
N ILE A 452 -9.05 -9.32 -19.61
CA ILE A 452 -9.67 -10.01 -20.73
C ILE A 452 -9.44 -11.51 -20.52
N ALA A 453 -10.53 -12.28 -20.52
CA ALA A 453 -10.50 -13.71 -20.36
C ALA A 453 -11.24 -14.43 -21.49
N ASP A 454 -10.86 -15.67 -21.74
CA ASP A 454 -11.64 -16.56 -22.58
C ASP A 454 -13.02 -16.77 -21.94
N LYS A 455 -14.07 -16.55 -22.73
CA LYS A 455 -15.45 -16.59 -22.23
C LYS A 455 -15.89 -17.98 -21.79
N THR A 456 -15.30 -19.03 -22.35
CA THR A 456 -15.67 -20.43 -22.07
C THR A 456 -14.84 -21.01 -20.94
N THR A 457 -13.53 -20.80 -20.94
CA THR A 457 -12.61 -21.40 -19.96
C THR A 457 -12.35 -20.52 -18.75
N GLY A 458 -12.60 -19.21 -18.85
CA GLY A 458 -12.24 -18.21 -17.85
C GLY A 458 -10.73 -18.07 -17.68
N ASP A 459 -9.91 -18.53 -18.64
CA ASP A 459 -8.47 -18.29 -18.62
C ASP A 459 -8.19 -16.82 -18.95
N ILE A 460 -7.38 -16.17 -18.13
CA ILE A 460 -7.00 -14.77 -18.34
C ILE A 460 -5.96 -14.72 -19.45
N GLU A 461 -6.27 -13.97 -20.50
CA GLU A 461 -5.43 -13.85 -21.69
C GLU A 461 -4.57 -12.58 -21.62
N LYS A 462 -5.15 -11.48 -21.13
CA LYS A 462 -4.52 -10.16 -21.14
C LYS A 462 -5.01 -9.27 -20.00
N LEU A 463 -4.11 -8.44 -19.49
CA LEU A 463 -4.41 -7.34 -18.56
C LEU A 463 -3.98 -6.02 -19.20
N VAL A 464 -4.90 -5.06 -19.32
CA VAL A 464 -4.60 -3.68 -19.74
C VAL A 464 -4.60 -2.80 -18.49
N ALA A 465 -3.49 -2.08 -18.27
CA ALA A 465 -3.19 -1.34 -17.06
C ALA A 465 -2.98 0.15 -17.33
N VAL A 466 -4.05 0.95 -17.22
CA VAL A 466 -3.99 2.41 -17.38
C VAL A 466 -3.80 3.07 -16.02
N HIS A 467 -2.69 3.79 -15.83
CA HIS A 467 -2.34 4.41 -14.55
C HIS A 467 -2.06 5.91 -14.72
N ASP A 468 -2.76 6.72 -13.93
CA ASP A 468 -2.43 8.11 -13.75
C ASP A 468 -1.26 8.26 -12.77
N VAL A 469 -0.14 8.73 -13.29
CA VAL A 469 1.11 8.94 -12.54
C VAL A 469 1.39 10.40 -12.26
N GLY A 470 0.47 11.30 -12.63
CA GLY A 470 0.66 12.74 -12.53
C GLY A 470 1.72 13.23 -13.52
N ARG A 471 2.99 13.04 -13.15
CA ARG A 471 4.16 13.28 -14.00
C ARG A 471 5.11 12.09 -13.90
N ALA A 472 5.36 11.41 -15.01
CA ALA A 472 6.32 10.33 -15.13
C ALA A 472 7.75 10.88 -15.16
N VAL A 473 8.39 10.96 -13.99
CA VAL A 473 9.81 11.35 -13.89
C VAL A 473 10.70 10.37 -14.67
N ASN A 474 10.40 9.07 -14.53
CA ASN A 474 11.06 8.02 -15.28
C ASN A 474 10.00 7.03 -15.79
N PRO A 475 9.54 7.18 -17.05
CA PRO A 475 8.48 6.35 -17.60
C PRO A 475 8.78 4.84 -17.56
N ALA A 476 10.03 4.44 -17.73
CA ALA A 476 10.43 3.02 -17.69
C ALA A 476 10.30 2.44 -16.27
N LEU A 477 10.73 3.18 -15.24
CA LEU A 477 10.54 2.76 -13.85
C LEU A 477 9.05 2.74 -13.46
N CYS A 478 8.28 3.74 -13.90
CA CYS A 478 6.83 3.76 -13.69
C CYS A 478 6.16 2.52 -14.32
N ALA A 479 6.50 2.18 -15.56
CA ALA A 479 5.96 1.01 -16.24
C ALA A 479 6.32 -0.30 -15.50
N GLY A 480 7.60 -0.49 -15.15
CA GLY A 480 8.02 -1.66 -14.39
C GLY A 480 7.34 -1.76 -13.00
N GLN A 481 7.03 -0.62 -12.38
CA GLN A 481 6.29 -0.61 -11.12
C GLN A 481 4.83 -1.04 -11.27
N VAL A 482 4.18 -0.66 -12.36
CA VAL A 482 2.83 -1.09 -12.71
C VAL A 482 2.81 -2.58 -13.05
N GLU A 483 3.76 -3.07 -13.84
CA GLU A 483 3.86 -4.49 -14.22
C GLU A 483 4.06 -5.40 -12.99
N GLY A 484 4.99 -5.04 -12.11
CA GLY A 484 5.20 -5.77 -10.86
C GLY A 484 4.00 -5.72 -9.91
N ALA A 485 3.21 -4.64 -9.96
CA ALA A 485 1.97 -4.54 -9.19
C ALA A 485 0.84 -5.38 -9.79
N ALA A 486 0.71 -5.42 -11.12
CA ALA A 486 -0.26 -6.25 -11.82
C ALA A 486 0.01 -7.74 -11.57
N HIS A 487 1.28 -8.18 -11.53
CA HIS A 487 1.65 -9.53 -11.11
C HIS A 487 1.14 -9.86 -9.69
N MET A 488 1.44 -8.99 -8.72
CA MET A 488 1.00 -9.14 -7.33
C MET A 488 -0.53 -9.08 -7.20
N GLY A 489 -1.21 -8.23 -7.98
CA GLY A 489 -2.66 -8.09 -8.00
C GLY A 489 -3.35 -9.33 -8.57
N LEU A 490 -2.80 -9.93 -9.63
CA LEU A 490 -3.29 -11.19 -10.18
C LEU A 490 -3.08 -12.35 -9.20
N GLY A 491 -1.92 -12.42 -8.55
CA GLY A 491 -1.64 -13.38 -7.48
C GLY A 491 -2.64 -13.25 -6.33
N TYR A 492 -2.84 -12.04 -5.81
CA TYR A 492 -3.82 -11.72 -4.77
C TYR A 492 -5.24 -12.14 -5.15
N ALA A 493 -5.63 -11.88 -6.40
CA ALA A 493 -6.96 -12.20 -6.90
C ALA A 493 -7.17 -13.71 -7.06
N LEU A 494 -6.17 -14.47 -7.52
CA LEU A 494 -6.38 -15.83 -8.04
C LEU A 494 -5.85 -16.95 -7.16
N THR A 495 -4.67 -16.79 -6.56
CA THR A 495 -3.91 -17.95 -6.08
C THR A 495 -3.12 -17.75 -4.79
N GLU A 496 -2.69 -16.52 -4.47
CA GLU A 496 -1.83 -16.28 -3.31
C GLU A 496 -2.60 -16.37 -2.00
N ASP A 497 -2.04 -17.09 -1.03
CA ASP A 497 -2.57 -17.23 0.32
C ASP A 497 -1.44 -17.60 1.30
N PHE A 498 -1.64 -17.27 2.57
CA PHE A 498 -0.77 -17.64 3.68
C PHE A 498 -1.61 -18.24 4.82
N PRO A 499 -2.07 -19.51 4.66
CA PRO A 499 -3.05 -20.16 5.53
C PRO A 499 -2.47 -20.66 6.85
N TYR A 500 -3.31 -20.66 7.89
CA TYR A 500 -2.95 -20.96 9.28
C TYR A 500 -3.76 -22.17 9.77
N ASP A 501 -3.20 -22.95 10.70
CA ASP A 501 -3.96 -23.95 11.46
C ASP A 501 -4.78 -23.31 12.59
N GLU A 502 -5.55 -24.13 13.32
CA GLU A 502 -6.45 -23.66 14.39
C GLU A 502 -5.67 -23.02 15.55
N GLU A 503 -4.41 -23.42 15.74
CA GLU A 503 -3.47 -22.88 16.71
C GLU A 503 -2.71 -21.63 16.24
N GLY A 504 -3.02 -21.11 15.05
CA GLY A 504 -2.46 -19.86 14.54
C GLY A 504 -1.06 -19.99 13.96
N ARG A 505 -0.65 -21.19 13.54
CA ARG A 505 0.64 -21.44 12.89
C ARG A 505 0.51 -21.47 11.37
N PRO A 506 1.45 -20.85 10.63
CA PRO A 506 1.44 -20.92 9.18
C PRO A 506 1.69 -22.35 8.68
N THR A 507 0.87 -22.80 7.73
CA THR A 507 0.96 -24.16 7.16
C THR A 507 1.76 -24.22 5.86
N ASN A 508 1.99 -23.07 5.22
CA ASN A 508 2.78 -22.94 3.98
C ASN A 508 4.11 -22.23 4.25
N MET A 509 5.21 -22.97 4.30
CA MET A 509 6.52 -22.44 4.69
C MET A 509 7.57 -22.41 3.57
N THR A 510 7.14 -22.48 2.29
CA THR A 510 8.04 -22.35 1.13
C THR A 510 7.47 -21.38 0.09
N LEU A 511 8.31 -20.73 -0.72
CA LEU A 511 7.84 -19.88 -1.82
C LEU A 511 6.92 -20.64 -2.81
N ARG A 512 7.19 -21.93 -3.03
CA ARG A 512 6.39 -22.78 -3.93
C ARG A 512 4.96 -22.98 -3.43
N SER A 513 4.76 -23.01 -2.11
CA SER A 513 3.44 -23.22 -1.49
C SER A 513 2.60 -21.95 -1.40
N LEU A 514 3.16 -20.77 -1.65
CA LEU A 514 2.44 -19.48 -1.51
C LEU A 514 1.48 -19.16 -2.66
N GLY A 515 1.42 -19.97 -3.71
CA GLY A 515 0.54 -19.70 -4.86
C GLY A 515 0.97 -18.51 -5.73
N ILE A 516 2.21 -18.03 -5.61
CA ILE A 516 2.75 -16.94 -6.44
C ILE A 516 2.76 -17.35 -7.90
N LEU A 517 2.22 -16.48 -8.77
CA LEU A 517 2.17 -16.73 -10.21
C LEU A 517 3.58 -16.83 -10.79
N ARG A 518 3.83 -17.89 -11.56
CA ARG A 518 5.13 -18.08 -12.22
C ARG A 518 5.16 -17.29 -13.52
N PRO A 519 6.35 -16.91 -14.02
CA PRO A 519 6.47 -16.15 -15.28
C PRO A 519 5.74 -16.77 -16.48
N LYS A 520 5.69 -18.11 -16.56
CA LYS A 520 5.00 -18.82 -17.64
C LYS A 520 3.47 -18.81 -17.55
N ASP A 521 2.94 -18.49 -16.38
CA ASP A 521 1.50 -18.48 -16.07
C ASP A 521 0.96 -17.04 -16.05
N MET A 522 1.83 -16.05 -16.35
CA MET A 522 1.45 -14.64 -16.44
C MET A 522 0.82 -14.33 -17.81
N PRO A 523 -0.32 -13.61 -17.84
CA PRO A 523 -0.89 -13.12 -19.09
C PRO A 523 -0.04 -11.98 -19.67
N GLU A 524 -0.36 -11.60 -20.91
CA GLU A 524 0.18 -10.36 -21.48
C GLU A 524 -0.27 -9.17 -20.64
N ILE A 525 0.66 -8.25 -20.33
CA ILE A 525 0.36 -7.00 -19.63
C ILE A 525 0.63 -5.84 -20.60
N GLU A 526 -0.39 -5.02 -20.84
CA GLU A 526 -0.27 -3.77 -21.59
C GLU A 526 -0.33 -2.59 -20.62
N THR A 527 0.81 -1.94 -20.39
CA THR A 527 0.95 -0.81 -19.46
C THR A 527 0.81 0.52 -20.20
N ILE A 528 -0.11 1.36 -19.73
CA ILE A 528 -0.37 2.68 -20.30
C ILE A 528 -0.28 3.72 -19.17
N LEU A 529 0.64 4.67 -19.30
CA LEU A 529 0.78 5.77 -18.36
C LEU A 529 0.04 7.00 -18.90
N VAL A 530 -0.78 7.62 -18.05
CA VAL A 530 -1.43 8.90 -18.32
C VAL A 530 -0.98 9.93 -17.29
N GLU A 531 -1.00 11.21 -17.65
CA GLU A 531 -0.48 12.29 -16.83
C GLU A 531 -1.59 13.29 -16.52
N ALA A 532 -2.19 13.19 -15.32
CA ALA A 532 -3.03 14.23 -14.74
C ALA A 532 -2.31 14.84 -13.52
N PRO A 533 -1.56 15.94 -13.68
CA PRO A 533 -0.69 16.49 -12.64
C PRO A 533 -1.42 16.76 -11.32
N GLN A 534 -0.82 16.40 -10.18
CA GLN A 534 -1.37 16.72 -8.87
C GLN A 534 -1.06 18.18 -8.47
N PRO A 535 -2.08 19.00 -8.15
CA PRO A 535 -1.85 20.33 -7.60
C PRO A 535 -1.01 20.29 -6.31
N ARG A 536 -0.07 21.24 -6.18
CA ARG A 536 0.86 21.40 -5.04
C ARG A 536 1.89 20.28 -4.86
N ALA A 537 1.87 19.21 -5.65
CA ALA A 537 2.94 18.22 -5.66
C ALA A 537 4.13 18.72 -6.51
N PRO A 538 5.39 18.45 -6.11
CA PRO A 538 6.58 18.77 -6.91
C PRO A 538 6.44 18.17 -8.31
N TYR A 539 6.63 19.01 -9.33
CA TYR A 539 6.46 18.66 -10.76
C TYR A 539 5.09 18.05 -11.13
N GLY A 540 4.08 18.11 -10.26
CA GLY A 540 2.80 17.44 -10.45
C GLY A 540 2.83 15.92 -10.27
N ILE A 541 3.88 15.37 -9.64
CA ILE A 541 4.11 13.93 -9.48
C ILE A 541 3.05 13.29 -8.57
N LYS A 542 2.61 12.08 -8.94
CA LYS A 542 1.87 11.16 -8.07
C LYS A 542 2.70 9.91 -7.81
N GLY A 543 2.48 9.27 -6.66
CA GLY A 543 3.12 8.00 -6.35
C GLY A 543 2.48 6.85 -7.13
N VAL A 544 3.30 6.06 -7.84
CA VAL A 544 2.85 4.86 -8.57
C VAL A 544 3.03 3.57 -7.76
N GLY A 545 3.71 3.67 -6.62
CA GLY A 545 4.08 2.54 -5.76
C GLY A 545 2.89 1.65 -5.46
N GLU A 546 1.80 2.15 -4.91
CA GLU A 546 0.74 1.28 -4.39
C GLU A 546 -0.51 1.20 -5.26
N ILE A 547 -0.80 2.19 -6.09
CA ILE A 547 -2.01 2.20 -6.93
C ILE A 547 -2.06 1.02 -7.91
N GLY A 548 -0.90 0.48 -8.29
CA GLY A 548 -0.74 -0.49 -9.38
C GLY A 548 -1.44 -1.84 -9.23
N LEU A 549 -1.95 -2.21 -8.05
CA LEU A 549 -2.65 -3.49 -7.83
C LEU A 549 -4.06 -3.33 -7.24
N VAL A 550 -4.42 -2.09 -6.90
CA VAL A 550 -5.65 -1.71 -6.21
C VAL A 550 -6.90 -2.10 -7.01
N PRO A 551 -7.00 -1.87 -8.34
CA PRO A 551 -8.16 -2.28 -9.13
C PRO A 551 -8.17 -3.76 -9.57
N THR A 552 -7.07 -4.51 -9.41
CA THR A 552 -6.87 -5.80 -10.11
C THR A 552 -7.88 -6.87 -9.68
N ALA A 553 -8.14 -7.02 -8.37
CA ALA A 553 -9.02 -8.07 -7.87
C ALA A 553 -10.48 -7.91 -8.33
N GLY A 554 -10.98 -6.67 -8.39
CA GLY A 554 -12.31 -6.35 -8.94
C GLY A 554 -12.40 -6.68 -10.43
N ALA A 555 -11.40 -6.27 -11.22
CA ALA A 555 -11.33 -6.57 -12.65
C ALA A 555 -11.32 -8.10 -12.90
N VAL A 556 -10.52 -8.86 -12.16
CA VAL A 556 -10.52 -10.33 -12.26
C VAL A 556 -11.88 -10.93 -11.91
N ALA A 557 -12.49 -10.48 -10.80
CA ALA A 557 -13.77 -11.01 -10.34
C ALA A 557 -14.87 -10.85 -11.41
N ARG A 558 -14.93 -9.68 -12.05
CA ARG A 558 -15.91 -9.41 -13.12
C ARG A 558 -15.62 -10.21 -14.39
N ALA A 559 -14.36 -10.36 -14.79
CA ALA A 559 -14.01 -11.15 -15.95
C ALA A 559 -14.41 -12.63 -15.76
N LEU A 560 -14.15 -13.20 -14.58
CA LEU A 560 -14.58 -14.56 -14.25
C LEU A 560 -16.11 -14.68 -14.20
N HIS A 561 -16.81 -13.72 -13.59
CA HIS A 561 -18.28 -13.68 -13.60
C HIS A 561 -18.87 -13.66 -15.03
N GLN A 562 -18.27 -12.92 -15.97
CA GLN A 562 -18.75 -12.95 -17.36
C GLN A 562 -18.53 -14.29 -18.06
N SER A 563 -17.63 -15.13 -17.55
CA SER A 563 -17.40 -16.49 -18.06
C SER A 563 -18.35 -17.51 -17.42
N ASP A 564 -18.58 -17.45 -16.11
CA ASP A 564 -19.31 -18.49 -15.38
C ASP A 564 -20.61 -18.05 -14.67
N GLY A 565 -20.93 -16.75 -14.68
CA GLY A 565 -22.11 -16.18 -14.01
C GLY A 565 -22.01 -16.14 -12.48
N VAL A 566 -20.85 -16.44 -11.89
CA VAL A 566 -20.69 -16.54 -10.44
C VAL A 566 -20.07 -15.29 -9.85
N TYR A 567 -20.85 -14.65 -9.00
CA TYR A 567 -20.43 -13.52 -8.21
C TYR A 567 -19.52 -13.96 -7.07
N ARG A 568 -18.28 -13.46 -7.10
CA ARG A 568 -17.27 -13.78 -6.09
C ARG A 568 -17.23 -12.70 -5.02
N THR A 569 -17.13 -13.14 -3.77
CA THR A 569 -16.98 -12.28 -2.59
C THR A 569 -15.79 -12.70 -1.73
N ARG A 570 -15.05 -13.74 -2.12
CA ARG A 570 -13.90 -14.26 -1.37
C ARG A 570 -12.66 -14.36 -2.26
N LEU A 571 -11.53 -13.93 -1.72
CA LEU A 571 -10.21 -14.16 -2.28
C LEU A 571 -9.46 -15.25 -1.49
N PRO A 572 -8.55 -16.01 -2.13
CA PRO A 572 -8.29 -16.02 -3.57
C PRO A 572 -9.44 -16.70 -4.36
N MET A 573 -9.67 -16.28 -5.60
CA MET A 573 -10.73 -16.75 -6.50
C MET A 573 -10.31 -18.00 -7.29
N ASN A 574 -9.62 -18.91 -6.63
CA ASN A 574 -8.97 -20.06 -7.26
C ASN A 574 -10.02 -20.93 -7.98
N LYS A 575 -9.75 -21.38 -9.21
CA LYS A 575 -10.70 -22.22 -10.01
C LYS A 575 -11.13 -23.52 -9.31
N HIS A 576 -10.43 -23.90 -8.23
CA HIS A 576 -10.66 -25.13 -7.46
C HIS A 576 -11.20 -24.91 -6.02
N HIS A 577 -11.46 -23.68 -5.58
CA HIS A 577 -12.16 -23.48 -4.31
C HIS A 577 -13.66 -23.68 -4.54
N PRO A 578 -14.35 -24.59 -3.81
CA PRO A 578 -15.80 -24.63 -3.85
C PRO A 578 -16.32 -23.29 -3.34
N THR A 579 -17.02 -22.56 -4.21
CA THR A 579 -17.85 -21.42 -3.80
C THR A 579 -18.74 -21.91 -2.68
N ALA A 580 -18.71 -21.23 -1.52
CA ALA A 580 -19.67 -21.49 -0.45
C ALA A 580 -21.07 -21.37 -1.07
N ALA A 581 -21.69 -22.51 -1.31
CA ALA A 581 -23.04 -22.59 -1.81
C ALA A 581 -23.95 -21.86 -0.81
N ALA A 582 -24.93 -21.16 -1.36
CA ALA A 582 -26.04 -20.55 -0.66
C ALA A 582 -26.45 -21.40 0.56
N ASN A 583 -26.34 -20.83 1.76
CA ASN A 583 -27.11 -21.29 2.90
C ASN A 583 -28.58 -20.93 2.63
N GLY A 584 -29.26 -21.79 1.87
CA GLY A 584 -30.71 -21.92 1.92
C GLY A 584 -31.05 -22.79 3.12
N GLY A 585 -31.80 -22.21 4.07
CA GLY A 585 -32.29 -22.84 5.29
C GLY A 585 -32.72 -21.81 6.31
#